data_AF-A0A4Q7UYW5-F1
#
_entry.id   AF-A0A4Q7UYW5-F1
#
_cell.length_a   1.000
_cell.length_b   1.000
_cell.length_c   1.000
_cell.angle_alpha   90.00
_cell.angle_beta   90.00
_cell.angle_gamma   90.00
#
_symmetry.space_group_name_H-M   'P 1'
#
loop_
_entity.id
_entity.type
_entity.pdbx_description
1 polymer ?
#
loop_
_entity_poly.entity_id
_entity_poly.type
_entity_poly.pdbx_seq_one_letter_code
_entity_poly.pdbx_strand_id
1 'polypeptide(L)'
;MKNLFKRVAVTVAAAGILTSGMAVVAASEAMAATPPCGLDYQVGELPGGPLKIVYYTIRNCNNSTVKRKLDIAGTTDGECVTVGPGKTVSKERVITGWASVRGMKSC
;
A
#
# COMPACT_ATOMS: atom_id res chain seq x y z
N MET A 1 -48.37 14.90 1.46
CA MET A 1 -47.30 15.73 2.04
C MET A 1 -46.33 14.84 2.80
N LYS A 2 -45.05 14.97 2.47
CA LYS A 2 -43.85 14.76 3.30
C LYS A 2 -43.72 13.42 4.08
N ASN A 3 -42.91 12.55 3.46
CA ASN A 3 -41.74 11.84 3.98
C ASN A 3 -41.72 11.54 5.48
N LEU A 4 -41.49 10.28 5.88
CA LEU A 4 -40.49 10.02 6.91
C LEU A 4 -40.08 8.52 6.99
N PHE A 5 -38.79 8.27 6.76
CA PHE A 5 -37.91 7.37 7.54
C PHE A 5 -38.06 5.85 7.33
N LYS A 6 -37.08 5.15 6.73
CA LYS A 6 -35.69 4.84 7.13
C LYS A 6 -35.63 3.37 7.56
N ARG A 7 -34.63 2.67 7.01
CA ARG A 7 -34.07 1.36 7.42
C ARG A 7 -34.80 0.13 6.88
N VAL A 8 -34.52 -0.18 5.62
CA VAL A 8 -34.63 -1.54 5.10
C VAL A 8 -33.40 -2.31 5.58
N ALA A 9 -33.59 -3.12 6.62
CA ALA A 9 -32.77 -4.29 6.86
C ALA A 9 -33.47 -5.46 6.18
N VAL A 10 -32.93 -5.98 5.08
CA VAL A 10 -33.36 -7.28 4.58
C VAL A 10 -32.16 -8.00 3.97
N THR A 11 -31.57 -8.85 4.80
CA THR A 11 -30.85 -10.05 4.40
C THR A 11 -31.77 -10.90 3.53
N VAL A 12 -31.42 -11.15 2.27
CA VAL A 12 -31.97 -12.29 1.52
C VAL A 12 -30.81 -13.06 0.92
N ALA A 13 -30.53 -14.20 1.54
CA ALA A 13 -29.79 -15.28 0.93
C ALA A 13 -30.65 -15.95 -0.14
N ALA A 14 -30.04 -16.15 -1.30
CA ALA A 14 -30.15 -17.29 -2.23
C ALA A 14 -31.52 -17.96 -2.47
N ALA A 15 -31.99 -17.81 -3.72
CA ALA A 15 -32.53 -18.86 -4.60
C ALA A 15 -32.97 -18.13 -5.88
N GLY A 16 -32.71 -18.51 -7.13
CA GLY A 16 -32.18 -19.69 -7.77
C GLY A 16 -32.62 -19.59 -9.25
N ILE A 17 -32.11 -20.50 -10.09
CA ILE A 17 -32.63 -20.86 -11.42
C ILE A 17 -32.05 -20.08 -12.63
N LEU A 18 -30.96 -20.67 -13.15
CA LEU A 18 -30.79 -21.14 -14.54
C LEU A 18 -31.27 -20.23 -15.68
N THR A 19 -30.31 -19.52 -16.29
CA THR A 19 -30.26 -19.37 -17.75
C THR A 19 -28.81 -19.55 -18.20
N SER A 20 -28.58 -20.64 -18.91
CA SER A 20 -27.37 -20.99 -19.66
C SER A 20 -26.81 -19.80 -20.45
N GLY A 21 -25.57 -19.42 -20.18
CA GLY A 21 -24.90 -18.38 -20.94
C GLY A 21 -23.51 -18.08 -20.41
N MET A 22 -22.51 -18.80 -20.93
CA MET A 22 -21.08 -18.53 -20.88
C MET A 22 -20.46 -18.46 -19.47
N ALA A 23 -19.65 -19.47 -19.16
CA ALA A 23 -18.65 -19.40 -18.12
C ALA A 23 -17.68 -18.23 -18.41
N VAL A 24 -17.96 -17.07 -17.85
CA VAL A 24 -16.91 -16.11 -17.51
C VAL A 24 -16.61 -16.37 -16.05
N VAL A 25 -15.70 -17.32 -15.81
CA VAL A 25 -14.93 -17.37 -14.58
C VAL A 25 -14.07 -16.12 -14.59
N ALA A 26 -14.68 -14.97 -14.27
CA ALA A 26 -13.93 -13.82 -13.83
C ALA A 26 -13.42 -14.24 -12.46
N ALA A 27 -12.22 -14.83 -12.47
CA ALA A 27 -11.38 -14.87 -11.30
C ALA A 27 -11.40 -13.44 -10.74
N SER A 28 -12.09 -13.24 -9.62
CA SER A 28 -11.88 -12.07 -8.81
C SER A 28 -10.46 -12.23 -8.28
N GLU A 29 -9.49 -11.84 -9.09
CA GLU A 29 -8.20 -11.41 -8.60
C GLU A 29 -8.56 -10.42 -7.49
N ALA A 30 -8.25 -10.79 -6.25
CA ALA A 30 -8.23 -9.83 -5.16
C ALA A 30 -7.33 -8.71 -5.68
N MET A 31 -7.94 -7.63 -6.19
CA MET A 31 -7.22 -6.50 -6.74
C MET A 31 -6.38 -5.99 -5.59
N ALA A 32 -5.09 -6.37 -5.59
CA ALA A 32 -4.14 -5.89 -4.63
C ALA A 32 -4.25 -4.37 -4.69
N ALA A 33 -4.77 -3.78 -3.62
CA ALA A 33 -5.04 -2.36 -3.56
C ALA A 33 -3.76 -1.64 -4.00
N THR A 34 -3.83 -0.90 -5.11
CA THR A 34 -2.62 -0.26 -5.61
C THR A 34 -2.12 0.67 -4.52
N PRO A 35 -0.86 0.56 -4.06
CA PRO A 35 -0.38 1.28 -2.89
C PRO A 35 -0.61 2.79 -3.06
N PRO A 36 -0.88 3.55 -1.98
CA PRO A 36 -1.13 4.98 -2.09
C PRO A 36 0.06 5.71 -2.72
N CYS A 37 -0.21 6.85 -3.35
CA CYS A 37 0.85 7.72 -3.87
C CYS A 37 1.80 8.16 -2.76
N GLY A 38 3.10 8.23 -3.03
CA GLY A 38 4.10 8.62 -2.05
C GLY A 38 4.77 7.43 -1.37
N LEU A 39 5.01 7.54 -0.08
CA LEU A 39 5.69 6.54 0.73
C LEU A 39 4.66 5.75 1.56
N ASP A 40 4.72 4.43 1.45
CA ASP A 40 4.10 3.48 2.38
C ASP A 40 5.23 2.67 3.05
N TYR A 41 5.12 2.36 4.34
CA TYR A 41 6.13 1.56 5.01
C TYR A 41 5.58 0.81 6.22
N GLN A 42 6.26 -0.28 6.55
CA GLN A 42 6.03 -1.10 7.74
C GLN A 42 7.36 -1.38 8.43
N VAL A 43 7.34 -1.40 9.76
CA VAL A 43 8.53 -1.68 10.58
C VAL A 43 8.34 -3.03 11.25
N GLY A 44 9.28 -3.93 11.01
CA GLY A 44 9.42 -5.22 11.68
C GLY A 44 10.56 -5.20 12.68
N GLU A 45 10.44 -6.03 13.71
CA GLU A 45 11.51 -6.27 14.69
C GLU A 45 12.41 -7.42 14.20
N LEU A 46 13.72 -7.32 14.39
CA LEU A 46 14.66 -8.41 14.08
C LEU A 46 15.04 -9.17 15.37
N PRO A 47 15.05 -10.51 15.35
CA PRO A 47 15.43 -11.28 16.53
C PRO A 47 16.92 -11.09 16.86
N GLY A 48 17.23 -10.97 18.15
CA GLY A 48 18.61 -11.03 18.64
C GLY A 48 19.36 -9.70 18.79
N GLY A 49 18.69 -8.54 18.76
CA GLY A 49 19.38 -7.28 19.05
C GLY A 49 18.55 -6.01 18.87
N PRO A 50 19.17 -4.83 18.99
CA PRO A 50 18.50 -3.54 18.91
C PRO A 50 18.32 -3.10 17.45
N LEU A 51 17.93 -3.99 16.54
CA LEU A 51 17.77 -3.69 15.11
C LEU A 51 16.33 -3.90 14.68
N LYS A 52 15.92 -3.10 13.70
CA LYS A 52 14.60 -3.18 13.06
C LYS A 52 14.77 -3.22 11.56
N ILE A 53 13.82 -3.84 10.87
CA ILE A 53 13.74 -3.84 9.42
C ILE A 53 12.56 -2.97 8.98
N VAL A 54 12.81 -2.06 8.05
CA VAL A 54 11.79 -1.23 7.42
C VAL A 54 11.54 -1.75 6.03
N TYR A 55 10.34 -2.25 5.78
CA TYR A 55 9.83 -2.55 4.45
C TYR A 55 9.11 -1.31 3.93
N TYR A 56 9.50 -0.79 2.78
CA TYR A 56 8.92 0.44 2.26
C TYR A 56 8.67 0.38 0.76
N THR A 57 7.64 1.09 0.35
CA THR A 57 7.17 1.19 -1.02
C THR A 57 7.04 2.67 -1.40
N ILE A 58 7.62 3.05 -2.52
CA ILE A 58 7.51 4.39 -3.10
C ILE A 58 6.72 4.30 -4.41
N ARG A 59 5.54 4.91 -4.43
CA ARG A 59 4.74 5.07 -5.66
C ARG A 59 4.86 6.49 -6.19
N ASN A 60 5.39 6.64 -7.39
CA ASN A 60 5.45 7.91 -8.07
C ASN A 60 4.17 8.16 -8.88
N CYS A 61 3.34 9.10 -8.43
CA CYS A 61 2.13 9.50 -9.13
C CYS A 61 2.32 10.78 -9.98
N ASN A 62 3.56 11.27 -10.11
CA ASN A 62 3.86 12.38 -11.00
C ASN A 62 4.02 11.88 -12.45
N ASN A 63 3.90 12.81 -13.40
CA ASN A 63 4.08 12.54 -14.83
C ASN A 63 5.57 12.53 -15.26
N SER A 64 6.50 12.59 -14.32
CA SER A 64 7.94 12.58 -14.56
C SER A 64 8.64 11.58 -13.65
N THR A 65 9.80 11.11 -14.06
CA THR A 65 10.68 10.26 -13.22
C THR A 65 11.21 11.07 -12.05
N VAL A 66 11.15 10.51 -10.83
CA VAL A 66 11.67 11.14 -9.61
C VAL A 66 12.77 10.29 -8.99
N LYS A 67 13.71 10.93 -8.30
CA LYS A 67 14.68 10.26 -7.42
C LYS A 67 14.37 10.58 -5.97
N ARG A 68 14.18 9.53 -5.17
CA ARG A 68 13.73 9.65 -3.78
C ARG A 68 14.52 8.70 -2.89
N LYS A 69 14.62 9.03 -1.61
CA LYS A 69 15.20 8.17 -0.57
C LYS A 69 14.40 8.24 0.72
N LEU A 70 14.47 7.19 1.51
CA LEU A 70 13.86 7.13 2.84
C LEU A 70 14.58 8.12 3.78
N ASP A 71 13.83 8.99 4.44
CA ASP A 71 14.36 9.92 5.44
C ASP A 71 14.27 9.28 6.83
N ILE A 72 15.42 9.09 7.47
CA ILE A 72 15.50 8.38 8.75
C ILE A 72 16.07 9.34 9.81
N ALA A 73 15.40 9.41 10.96
CA ALA A 73 15.92 10.14 12.11
C ALA A 73 16.93 9.28 12.87
N GLY A 74 18.01 9.91 13.31
CA GLY A 74 19.02 9.28 14.16
C GLY A 74 20.10 8.49 13.41
N THR A 75 19.92 8.16 12.14
CA THR A 75 20.94 7.45 11.34
C THR A 75 20.99 7.98 9.90
N THR A 76 21.75 7.31 9.05
CA THR A 76 21.84 7.64 7.63
C THR A 76 20.53 7.34 6.91
N ASP A 77 20.22 8.17 5.92
CA ASP A 77 19.08 7.99 5.03
C ASP A 77 19.17 6.70 4.22
N GLY A 78 18.02 6.29 3.67
CA GLY A 78 17.88 5.29 2.63
C GLY A 78 18.76 5.53 1.40
N GLU A 79 18.94 4.46 0.61
CA GLU A 79 19.52 4.57 -0.72
C GLU A 79 18.62 5.42 -1.63
N CYS A 80 19.22 6.08 -2.61
CA CYS A 80 18.51 6.79 -3.66
C CYS A 80 17.91 5.85 -4.69
N VAL A 81 16.59 5.87 -4.81
CA VAL A 81 15.82 5.07 -5.76
C VAL A 81 15.21 5.96 -6.85
N THR A 82 15.37 5.54 -8.10
CA THR A 82 14.74 6.19 -9.25
C THR A 82 13.39 5.52 -9.52
N VAL A 83 12.31 6.30 -9.53
CA VAL A 83 10.95 5.81 -9.71
C VAL A 83 10.32 6.50 -10.91
N GLY A 84 10.06 5.72 -11.97
CA GLY A 84 9.40 6.21 -13.18
C GLY A 84 7.95 6.69 -12.93
N PRO A 85 7.35 7.44 -13.86
CA PRO A 85 5.98 7.94 -13.71
C PRO A 85 4.97 6.79 -13.63
N GLY A 86 4.06 6.88 -12.65
CA GLY A 86 3.06 5.85 -12.36
C GLY A 86 3.63 4.54 -11.77
N LYS A 87 4.96 4.45 -11.58
CA LYS A 87 5.61 3.23 -11.11
C LYS A 87 5.71 3.18 -9.59
N THR A 88 5.84 1.96 -9.10
CA THR A 88 6.03 1.63 -7.70
C THR A 88 7.34 0.88 -7.55
N VAL A 89 8.12 1.22 -6.53
CA VAL A 89 9.35 0.50 -6.17
C VAL A 89 9.26 0.12 -4.70
N SER A 90 9.49 -1.16 -4.40
CA SER A 90 9.55 -1.69 -3.04
C SER A 90 10.99 -2.05 -2.67
N LYS A 91 11.37 -1.76 -1.44
CA LYS A 91 12.71 -1.95 -0.89
C LYS A 91 12.60 -2.28 0.60
N GLU A 92 13.70 -2.74 1.15
CA GLU A 92 13.86 -2.94 2.58
C GLU A 92 15.13 -2.26 3.07
N ARG A 93 15.17 -1.93 4.36
CA ARG A 93 16.34 -1.38 5.02
C ARG A 93 16.38 -1.76 6.48
N VAL A 94 17.52 -2.27 6.92
CA VAL A 94 17.79 -2.48 8.34
C VAL A 94 18.26 -1.17 8.97
N ILE A 95 17.67 -0.80 10.10
CA ILE A 95 18.03 0.38 10.89
C ILE A 95 18.24 -0.02 12.35
N THR A 96 18.90 0.86 13.10
CA THR A 96 18.97 0.73 14.56
C THR A 96 17.59 0.91 15.18
N GLY A 97 17.34 0.23 16.30
CA GLY A 97 16.01 0.15 16.93
C GLY A 97 15.53 1.47 17.55
N TRP A 98 16.45 2.39 17.78
CA TRP A 98 16.20 3.77 18.21
C TRP A 98 16.03 4.75 17.04
N ALA A 99 16.32 4.34 15.80
CA ALA A 99 16.06 5.15 14.62
C ALA A 99 14.59 5.02 14.18
N SER A 100 14.08 6.05 13.51
CA SER A 100 12.68 6.10 13.08
C SER A 100 12.53 6.70 11.68
N VAL A 101 11.59 6.17 10.90
CA VAL A 101 11.23 6.73 9.58
C VAL A 101 10.50 8.06 9.79
N ARG A 102 11.02 9.14 9.21
CA ARG A 102 10.34 10.45 9.17
C ARG A 102 9.48 10.62 7.93
N GLY A 103 9.84 9.94 6.85
CA GLY A 103 9.16 10.01 5.57
C GLY A 103 10.11 9.75 4.43
N MET A 104 9.94 10.50 3.35
CA MET A 104 10.73 10.41 2.12
C MET A 104 11.19 11.81 1.71
N LYS A 105 12.42 11.93 1.22
CA LYS A 105 12.94 13.18 0.65
C LYS A 105 13.56 12.96 -0.73
N SER A 106 13.81 14.06 -1.44
CA SER A 106 14.57 14.02 -2.68
C SER A 106 16.00 13.53 -2.42
N CYS A 107 16.51 12.81 -3.41
CA CYS A 107 17.94 12.80 -3.68
C CYS A 107 18.27 14.14 -4.35
#